data_AF-A0A4V1ZRW5-F1
#
_entry.id   AF-A0A4V1ZRW5-F1
#
_cell.length_a   1.000
_cell.length_b   1.000
_cell.length_c   1.000
_cell.angle_alpha   90.00
_cell.angle_beta   90.00
_cell.angle_gamma   90.00
#
_symmetry.space_group_name_H-M   'P 1'
#
loop_
_entity.id
_entity.type
_entity.pdbx_description
1 polymer ?
#
loop_
_entity_poly.entity_id
_entity_poly.type
_entity_poly.pdbx_seq_one_letter_code
_entity_poly.pdbx_strand_id
1 'polypeptide(L)'
;MKKLFFNQKVLLTCIFMTTAMYCSAQKQLLSYQDLQYIIQSNTAAVTGFLQQKDYHLQSADNKQARFFALFADEDYNDFDLSIQGKHATLTLLTTDLQQIETLENSLKNYVYKSTKNGKTYRIKSDAISVISIKPPAEAQKVYTVLVEN
;
A
#
# COMPACT_ATOMS: atom_id res chain seq x y z
N MET A 1 33.63 -5.70 -42.76
CA MET A 1 32.37 -6.28 -42.25
C MET A 1 31.93 -5.52 -40.98
N LYS A 2 31.11 -4.46 -41.13
CA LYS A 2 30.57 -3.64 -40.02
C LYS A 2 29.09 -3.33 -40.31
N LYS A 3 28.24 -4.35 -40.34
CA LYS A 3 26.79 -4.21 -40.54
C LYS A 3 26.03 -5.32 -39.80
N LEU A 4 26.29 -5.47 -38.50
CA LEU A 4 25.45 -6.34 -37.66
C LEU A 4 25.11 -5.75 -36.27
N PHE A 5 25.87 -4.77 -35.78
CA PHE A 5 25.66 -4.21 -34.44
C PHE A 5 24.64 -3.05 -34.35
N PHE A 6 24.17 -2.52 -35.48
CA PHE A 6 23.28 -1.35 -35.47
C PHE A 6 21.81 -1.72 -35.19
N ASN A 7 21.34 -2.86 -35.72
CA ASN A 7 19.94 -3.28 -35.59
C ASN A 7 19.59 -3.80 -34.18
N GLN A 8 20.57 -4.33 -33.44
CA GLN A 8 20.35 -4.84 -32.07
C GLN A 8 20.13 -3.70 -31.05
N LYS A 9 20.77 -2.55 -31.25
CA LYS A 9 20.66 -1.40 -30.34
C LYS A 9 19.31 -0.70 -30.44
N VAL A 10 18.77 -0.57 -31.66
CA VAL A 10 17.46 0.07 -31.90
C VAL A 10 16.31 -0.78 -31.35
N LEU A 11 16.40 -2.11 -31.47
CA LEU A 11 15.37 -3.02 -30.94
C LEU A 11 15.28 -2.95 -29.40
N LEU A 12 16.43 -2.84 -28.72
CA LEU A 12 16.47 -2.73 -27.26
C LEU A 12 15.85 -1.41 -26.78
N THR A 13 16.08 -0.29 -27.48
CA THR A 13 15.51 1.02 -27.12
C THR A 13 13.99 1.05 -27.27
N CYS A 14 13.43 0.38 -28.29
CA CYS A 14 11.97 0.29 -28.46
C CYS A 14 11.30 -0.56 -27.36
N ILE A 15 11.94 -1.63 -26.88
CA ILE A 15 11.41 -2.46 -25.78
C ILE A 15 11.43 -1.69 -24.45
N PHE A 16 12.44 -0.84 -24.21
CA PHE A 16 12.47 0.01 -23.01
C PHE A 16 11.44 1.15 -23.02
N MET A 17 11.03 1.64 -24.20
CA MET A 17 9.97 2.66 -24.28
C MET A 17 8.58 2.10 -24.00
N THR A 18 8.31 0.83 -24.32
CA THR A 18 7.00 0.22 -24.02
C THR A 18 6.86 -0.14 -22.55
N THR A 19 7.91 -0.62 -21.88
CA THR A 19 7.84 -0.97 -20.44
C THR A 19 7.60 0.24 -19.54
N ALA A 20 8.02 1.45 -19.93
CA ALA A 20 7.73 2.68 -19.19
C ALA A 20 6.24 3.06 -19.19
N MET A 21 5.48 2.67 -20.22
CA MET A 21 4.03 2.97 -20.30
C MET A 21 3.16 1.96 -19.54
N TYR A 22 3.68 0.77 -19.22
CA TYR A 22 2.96 -0.27 -18.46
C TYR A 22 3.20 -0.23 -16.95
N CYS A 23 3.93 0.78 -16.43
CA CYS A 23 4.19 0.93 -15.00
C CYS A 23 3.08 1.70 -14.24
N SER A 24 1.86 1.71 -14.78
CA SER A 24 0.73 2.45 -14.19
C SER A 24 -0.17 1.58 -13.30
N ALA A 25 -0.03 0.24 -13.32
CA ALA A 25 -0.90 -0.67 -12.56
C ALA A 25 -0.56 -0.74 -11.05
N GLN A 26 0.68 -0.43 -10.65
CA GLN A 26 1.10 -0.52 -9.24
C GLN A 26 0.87 0.78 -8.44
N LYS A 27 0.34 1.82 -9.08
CA LYS A 27 0.29 3.17 -8.50
C LYS A 27 -0.57 3.27 -7.24
N GLN A 28 -1.62 2.45 -7.15
CA GLN A 28 -2.59 2.45 -6.05
C GLN A 28 -2.20 1.51 -4.88
N LEU A 29 -1.25 0.59 -5.05
CA LEU A 29 -0.85 -0.32 -3.97
C LEU A 29 0.01 0.42 -2.92
N LEU A 30 -0.29 0.20 -1.63
CA LEU A 30 0.46 0.78 -0.51
C LEU A 30 1.55 -0.19 -0.02
N SER A 31 2.80 0.26 -0.08
CA SER A 31 3.95 -0.45 0.50
C SER A 31 4.15 -0.14 1.98
N TYR A 32 5.05 -0.85 2.66
CA TYR A 32 5.45 -0.50 4.03
C TYR A 32 5.97 0.94 4.13
N GLN A 33 6.76 1.39 3.16
CA GLN A 33 7.29 2.76 3.12
C GLN A 33 6.17 3.80 2.98
N ASP A 34 5.14 3.48 2.20
CA ASP A 34 3.96 4.34 2.09
C ASP A 34 3.24 4.45 3.43
N LEU A 35 3.01 3.33 4.12
CA LEU A 35 2.41 3.31 5.46
C LEU A 35 3.24 4.11 6.47
N GLN A 36 4.56 4.00 6.39
CA GLN A 36 5.49 4.73 7.23
C GLN A 36 5.38 6.24 7.01
N TYR A 37 5.40 6.67 5.74
CA TYR A 37 5.21 8.07 5.37
C TYR A 37 3.87 8.60 5.88
N ILE A 38 2.80 7.82 5.70
CA ILE A 38 1.44 8.20 6.09
C ILE A 38 1.35 8.46 7.60
N ILE A 39 1.85 7.53 8.43
CA ILE A 39 1.76 7.63 9.90
C ILE A 39 2.61 8.78 10.46
N GLN A 40 3.72 9.12 9.81
CA GLN A 40 4.62 10.18 10.27
C GLN A 40 4.22 11.58 9.77
N SER A 41 3.31 11.64 8.80
CA SER A 41 2.94 12.89 8.13
C SER A 41 1.69 13.53 8.73
N ASN A 42 1.56 14.84 8.56
CA ASN A 42 0.30 15.53 8.87
C ASN A 42 -0.78 15.20 7.84
N THR A 43 -2.05 15.42 8.20
CA THR A 43 -3.22 15.07 7.36
C THR A 43 -3.18 15.70 5.96
N ALA A 44 -2.67 16.93 5.82
CA ALA A 44 -2.60 17.60 4.51
C ALA A 44 -1.59 16.92 3.57
N ALA A 45 -0.42 16.55 4.10
CA ALA A 45 0.61 15.82 3.35
C ALA A 45 0.16 14.40 2.98
N VAL A 46 -0.54 13.72 3.89
CA VAL A 46 -1.17 12.42 3.62
C VAL A 46 -2.21 12.53 2.51
N THR A 47 -3.06 13.56 2.58
CA THR A 47 -4.12 13.79 1.58
C THR A 47 -3.55 13.96 0.18
N GLY A 48 -2.54 14.82 0.02
CA GLY A 48 -1.89 15.03 -1.27
C GLY A 48 -1.21 13.76 -1.79
N PHE A 49 -0.53 13.01 -0.92
CA PHE A 49 0.11 11.75 -1.28
C PHE A 49 -0.88 10.69 -1.76
N LEU A 50 -1.98 10.49 -1.01
CA LEU A 50 -3.01 9.50 -1.36
C LEU A 50 -3.74 9.89 -2.65
N GLN A 51 -4.06 11.17 -2.84
CA GLN A 51 -4.63 11.67 -4.10
C GLN A 51 -3.71 11.44 -5.30
N GLN A 52 -2.38 11.61 -5.13
CA GLN A 52 -1.42 11.28 -6.19
C GLN A 52 -1.38 9.79 -6.51
N LYS A 53 -1.68 8.92 -5.54
CA LYS A 53 -1.85 7.48 -5.73
C LYS A 53 -3.26 7.08 -6.17
N ASP A 54 -4.07 8.03 -6.65
CA ASP A 54 -5.44 7.83 -7.15
C ASP A 54 -6.41 7.29 -6.08
N TYR A 55 -6.19 7.65 -4.81
CA TYR A 55 -7.18 7.50 -3.75
C TYR A 55 -8.07 8.75 -3.68
N HIS A 56 -9.36 8.52 -3.44
CA HIS A 56 -10.36 9.57 -3.32
C HIS A 56 -10.75 9.77 -1.87
N LEU A 57 -10.71 11.03 -1.42
CA LEU A 57 -11.16 11.41 -0.08
C LEU A 57 -12.65 11.08 0.08
N GLN A 58 -12.99 10.40 1.16
CA GLN A 58 -14.35 10.09 1.56
C GLN A 58 -14.79 11.03 2.68
N SER A 59 -16.11 11.12 2.91
CA SER A 59 -16.64 11.82 4.08
C SER A 59 -16.12 11.14 5.35
N ALA A 60 -15.55 11.91 6.27
CA ALA A 60 -14.99 11.44 7.53
C ALA A 60 -15.45 12.34 8.68
N ASP A 61 -15.48 11.78 9.89
CA ASP A 61 -15.77 12.52 11.11
C ASP A 61 -14.56 13.34 11.59
N ASN A 62 -14.79 14.27 12.52
CA ASN A 62 -13.75 15.12 13.08
C ASN A 62 -12.55 14.29 13.60
N LYS A 63 -11.34 14.57 13.07
CA LYS A 63 -10.02 13.92 13.35
C LYS A 63 -9.75 12.59 12.64
N GLN A 64 -10.61 12.18 11.71
CA GLN A 64 -10.38 11.04 10.84
C GLN A 64 -10.21 11.51 9.40
N ALA A 65 -9.37 10.81 8.65
CA ALA A 65 -9.24 11.00 7.21
C ALA A 65 -9.45 9.64 6.54
N ARG A 66 -10.54 9.52 5.77
CA ARG A 66 -10.90 8.29 5.09
C ARG A 66 -10.70 8.43 3.59
N PHE A 67 -10.11 7.42 2.97
CA PHE A 67 -9.78 7.41 1.55
C PHE A 67 -10.17 6.09 0.92
N PHE A 68 -10.58 6.12 -0.33
CA PHE A 68 -10.99 4.93 -1.08
C PHE A 68 -10.31 4.88 -2.43
N ALA A 69 -9.77 3.73 -2.81
CA ALA A 69 -9.28 3.45 -4.15
C ALA A 69 -9.97 2.18 -4.70
N LEU A 70 -10.46 2.26 -5.93
CA LEU A 70 -11.01 1.13 -6.68
C LEU A 70 -9.99 0.71 -7.73
N PHE A 71 -9.64 -0.57 -7.74
CA PHE A 71 -8.68 -1.15 -8.68
C PHE A 71 -9.39 -1.71 -9.92
N ALA A 72 -10.29 -2.67 -9.72
CA ALA A 72 -11.07 -3.32 -10.77
C ALA A 72 -12.35 -3.95 -10.18
N ASP A 73 -13.49 -3.83 -10.86
CA ASP A 73 -14.78 -4.38 -10.44
C ASP A 73 -15.15 -4.08 -8.96
N GLU A 74 -14.93 -5.04 -8.07
CA GLU A 74 -15.20 -4.97 -6.63
C GLU A 74 -13.91 -4.92 -5.79
N ASP A 75 -12.73 -4.88 -6.42
CA ASP A 75 -11.45 -4.82 -5.74
C ASP A 75 -11.11 -3.41 -5.30
N TYR A 76 -10.99 -3.22 -3.98
CA TYR A 76 -10.80 -1.90 -3.39
C TYR A 76 -9.80 -1.89 -2.24
N ASN A 77 -9.34 -0.68 -1.95
CA ASN A 77 -8.72 -0.29 -0.69
C ASN A 77 -9.56 0.80 -0.03
N ASP A 78 -9.99 0.56 1.20
CA ASP A 78 -10.64 1.54 2.06
C ASP A 78 -9.74 1.79 3.26
N PHE A 79 -9.30 3.03 3.36
CA PHE A 79 -8.24 3.47 4.23
C PHE A 79 -8.82 4.46 5.24
N ASP A 80 -8.58 4.24 6.52
CA ASP A 80 -8.95 5.13 7.61
C ASP A 80 -7.72 5.49 8.43
N LEU A 81 -7.42 6.78 8.53
CA LEU A 81 -6.38 7.33 9.38
C LEU A 81 -6.99 8.16 10.51
N SER A 82 -6.67 7.76 11.75
CA SER A 82 -7.01 8.49 12.96
C SER A 82 -5.73 9.00 13.62
N ILE A 83 -5.65 10.32 13.83
CA ILE A 83 -4.51 10.96 14.50
C ILE A 83 -4.99 11.56 15.83
N GLN A 84 -4.42 11.06 16.93
CA GLN A 84 -4.73 11.46 18.30
C GLN A 84 -3.45 11.89 19.02
N GLY A 85 -3.12 13.18 18.92
CA GLY A 85 -1.89 13.72 19.52
C GLY A 85 -0.65 13.16 18.83
N LYS A 86 0.14 12.35 19.55
CA LYS A 86 1.33 11.68 19.00
C LYS A 86 1.04 10.28 18.46
N HIS A 87 -0.15 9.75 18.72
CA HIS A 87 -0.55 8.43 18.28
C HIS A 87 -1.33 8.53 16.97
N ALA A 88 -0.95 7.72 15.99
CA ALA A 88 -1.60 7.56 14.71
C ALA A 88 -1.92 6.08 14.53
N THR A 89 -3.18 5.81 14.20
CA THR A 89 -3.66 4.48 13.88
C THR A 89 -4.20 4.49 12.47
N LEU A 90 -3.84 3.49 11.70
CA LEU A 90 -4.25 3.33 10.31
C LEU A 90 -4.93 1.97 10.18
N THR A 91 -6.14 1.99 9.63
CA THR A 91 -6.86 0.78 9.21
C THR A 91 -6.98 0.77 7.70
N LEU A 92 -6.51 -0.29 7.07
CA LEU A 92 -6.70 -0.55 5.66
C LEU A 92 -7.54 -1.81 5.51
N LEU A 93 -8.73 -1.64 4.93
CA LEU A 93 -9.59 -2.72 4.48
C LEU A 93 -9.31 -2.92 2.99
N THR A 94 -9.11 -4.17 2.59
CA THR A 94 -8.84 -4.48 1.18
C THR A 94 -9.42 -5.82 0.78
N THR A 95 -9.95 -5.91 -0.43
CA THR A 95 -10.27 -7.19 -1.07
C THR A 95 -9.18 -7.62 -2.05
N ASP A 96 -8.24 -6.74 -2.36
CA ASP A 96 -7.17 -6.98 -3.32
C ASP A 96 -6.03 -7.80 -2.68
N LEU A 97 -5.78 -8.99 -3.22
CA LEU A 97 -4.70 -9.86 -2.79
C LEU A 97 -3.31 -9.27 -3.09
N GLN A 98 -3.13 -8.51 -4.18
CA GLN A 98 -1.86 -7.88 -4.50
C GLN A 98 -1.45 -6.83 -3.47
N GLN A 99 -2.43 -6.15 -2.86
CA GLN A 99 -2.17 -5.25 -1.73
C GLN A 99 -1.61 -6.00 -0.53
N ILE A 100 -2.16 -7.18 -0.22
CA ILE A 100 -1.65 -8.03 0.87
C ILE A 100 -0.28 -8.58 0.54
N GLU A 101 -0.07 -9.10 -0.67
CA GLU A 101 1.24 -9.58 -1.13
C GLU A 101 2.30 -8.49 -1.07
N THR A 102 1.97 -7.26 -1.48
CA THR A 102 2.89 -6.10 -1.43
C THR A 102 3.34 -5.82 0.00
N LEU A 103 2.41 -5.86 0.96
CA LEU A 103 2.73 -5.65 2.38
C LEU A 103 3.51 -6.82 2.97
N GLU A 104 3.08 -8.05 2.75
CA GLU A 104 3.79 -9.23 3.26
C GLU A 104 5.21 -9.34 2.70
N ASN A 105 5.41 -9.03 1.42
CA ASN A 105 6.72 -8.97 0.78
C ASN A 105 7.61 -7.88 1.38
N SER A 106 7.03 -6.71 1.67
CA SER A 106 7.74 -5.61 2.36
C SER A 106 8.12 -6.00 3.80
N LEU A 107 7.32 -6.85 4.43
CA LEU A 107 7.49 -7.26 5.82
C LEU A 107 8.25 -8.59 6.00
N LYS A 108 8.72 -9.22 4.92
CA LYS A 108 9.31 -10.57 4.93
C LYS A 108 10.48 -10.77 5.90
N ASN A 109 11.20 -9.70 6.22
CA ASN A 109 12.37 -9.72 7.11
C ASN A 109 12.03 -9.39 8.57
N TYR A 110 10.77 -9.06 8.88
CA TYR A 110 10.34 -8.72 10.23
C TYR A 110 9.84 -9.96 10.97
N VAL A 111 10.13 -10.02 12.27
CA VAL A 111 9.62 -11.08 13.14
C VAL A 111 8.11 -10.88 13.33
N TYR A 112 7.34 -11.93 13.09
CA TYR A 112 5.90 -11.93 13.30
C TYR A 112 5.46 -13.05 14.24
N LYS A 113 4.34 -12.82 14.92
CA LYS A 113 3.57 -13.84 15.63
C LYS A 113 2.39 -14.24 14.75
N SER A 114 2.31 -15.52 14.41
CA SER A 114 1.13 -16.07 13.72
C SER A 114 0.06 -16.46 14.74
N THR A 115 -1.19 -16.13 14.46
CA THR A 115 -2.36 -16.50 15.26
C THR A 115 -3.49 -16.95 14.35
N LYS A 116 -4.58 -17.49 14.92
CA LYS A 116 -5.82 -17.78 14.17
C LYS A 116 -6.42 -16.54 13.51
N ASN A 117 -6.10 -15.36 14.03
CA ASN A 117 -6.60 -14.07 13.54
C ASN A 117 -5.62 -13.41 12.55
N GLY A 118 -4.60 -14.12 12.08
CA GLY A 118 -3.61 -13.60 11.13
C GLY A 118 -2.21 -13.37 11.73
N LYS A 119 -1.41 -12.53 11.04
CA LYS A 119 -0.01 -12.25 11.37
C LYS A 119 0.13 -10.88 12.02
N THR A 120 0.83 -10.81 13.13
CA THR A 120 1.21 -9.54 13.77
C THR A 120 2.72 -9.39 13.78
N TYR A 121 3.22 -8.37 13.07
CA TYR A 121 4.61 -7.99 12.97
C TYR A 121 4.92 -6.94 14.04
N ARG A 122 5.96 -7.18 14.85
CA ARG A 122 6.49 -6.18 15.77
C ARG A 122 7.68 -5.50 15.13
N ILE A 123 7.57 -4.20 14.93
CA ILE A 123 8.54 -3.39 14.21
C ILE A 123 9.26 -2.53 15.24
N LYS A 124 10.58 -2.68 15.36
CA LYS A 124 11.40 -1.83 16.24
C LYS A 124 11.88 -0.62 15.44
N SER A 125 10.95 0.22 15.00
CA SER A 125 11.25 1.45 14.29
C SER A 125 10.61 2.64 14.99
N ASP A 126 11.15 3.84 14.76
CA ASP A 126 10.61 5.09 15.33
C ASP A 126 9.27 5.52 14.69
N ALA A 127 8.83 4.82 13.65
CA ALA A 127 7.69 5.20 12.82
C ALA A 127 6.46 4.32 13.06
N ILE A 128 6.64 3.01 12.97
CA ILE A 128 5.60 2.00 13.14
C ILE A 128 6.10 1.02 14.19
N SER A 129 5.27 0.75 15.19
CA SER A 129 5.55 -0.22 16.25
C SER A 129 4.92 -1.58 15.94
N VAL A 130 3.74 -1.59 15.33
CA VAL A 130 2.98 -2.82 15.04
C VAL A 130 2.29 -2.76 13.68
N ILE A 131 2.34 -3.88 12.94
CA ILE A 131 1.45 -4.14 11.81
C ILE A 131 0.74 -5.47 12.03
N SER A 132 -0.58 -5.50 11.91
CA SER A 132 -1.37 -6.73 11.95
C SER A 132 -2.13 -6.92 10.64
N ILE A 133 -1.94 -8.06 9.98
CA ILE A 133 -2.67 -8.46 8.78
C ILE A 133 -3.60 -9.59 9.16
N LYS A 134 -4.91 -9.33 9.09
CA LYS A 134 -5.97 -10.29 9.41
C LYS A 134 -6.61 -10.77 8.11
N PRO A 135 -6.68 -12.09 7.89
CA PRO A 135 -7.42 -12.63 6.76
C PRO A 135 -8.92 -12.34 6.93
N PRO A 136 -9.69 -12.44 5.84
CA PRO A 136 -11.14 -12.31 5.92
C PRO A 136 -11.75 -13.36 6.85
N ALA A 137 -12.82 -12.98 7.56
CA ALA A 137 -13.68 -13.96 8.21
C ALA A 137 -14.39 -14.82 7.14
N GLU A 138 -14.74 -16.07 7.42
CA GLU A 138 -15.22 -17.06 6.42
C GLU A 138 -16.38 -16.59 5.50
N ALA A 139 -17.13 -15.56 5.90
CA ALA A 139 -18.22 -14.97 5.11
C ALA A 139 -17.85 -13.69 4.33
N GLN A 140 -16.69 -13.09 4.58
CA GLN A 140 -16.24 -11.83 3.98
C GLN A 140 -15.03 -12.08 3.09
N LYS A 141 -14.81 -11.25 2.06
CA LYS A 141 -13.59 -11.26 1.22
C LYS A 141 -12.60 -10.14 1.59
N VAL A 142 -12.80 -9.50 2.74
CA VAL A 142 -12.09 -8.29 3.14
C VAL A 142 -10.99 -8.63 4.14
N TYR A 143 -9.75 -8.36 3.78
CA TYR A 143 -8.61 -8.35 4.68
C TYR A 143 -8.61 -7.06 5.51
N THR A 144 -8.09 -7.14 6.73
CA THR A 144 -7.88 -5.97 7.59
C THR A 144 -6.41 -5.85 7.92
N VAL A 145 -5.82 -4.72 7.57
CA VAL A 145 -4.47 -4.33 7.97
C VAL A 145 -4.58 -3.20 9.00
N LEU A 146 -4.00 -3.43 10.18
CA LEU A 146 -3.92 -2.44 11.26
C LEU A 146 -2.48 -2.02 11.46
N VAL A 147 -2.23 -0.73 11.52
CA VAL A 147 -0.90 -0.15 11.71
C VAL A 147 -0.95 0.87 12.84
N GLU A 148 0.01 0.78 13.75
CA GLU A 148 0.09 1.62 14.96
C GLU A 148 1.53 2.15 15.13
N ASN A 149 1.66 3.36 15.66
CA ASN A 149 2.93 3.93 16.09
C ASN A 149 3.12 3.88 17.62
#